data_AF-A0A2S6AZP5-F1
#
_entry.id   AF-A0A2S6AZP5-F1
#
_cell.length_a   1.000
_cell.length_b   1.000
_cell.length_c   1.000
_cell.angle_alpha   90.00
_cell.angle_beta   90.00
_cell.angle_gamma   90.00
#
_symmetry.space_group_name_H-M   'P 1'
#
loop_
_entity.id
_entity.type
_entity.pdbx_description
1 polymer ?
#
loop_
_entity_poly.entity_id
_entity_poly.type
_entity_poly.pdbx_seq_one_letter_code
_entity_poly.pdbx_strand_id
1 'polypeptide(L)' 'PLVVEGCIMMRKCHLNTCPVGVATQDPVLRAKFQGQPEHVVNFFFFIAEEVREIMAQLGVRKFNDLIGHSEFLDMK' A
#
# COMPACT_ATOMS: atom_id res chain seq x y z
N PRO A 1 0.08 3.05 0.56
CA PRO A 1 -0.65 3.15 1.85
C PRO A 1 -1.85 4.13 1.84
N LEU A 2 -1.85 5.21 1.05
CA LEU A 2 -2.89 6.26 1.16
C LEU A 2 -4.34 5.76 1.06
N VAL A 3 -4.61 4.74 0.23
CA VAL A 3 -5.96 4.13 0.12
C VAL A 3 -6.38 3.48 1.44
N VAL A 4 -5.44 2.76 2.09
CA VAL A 4 -5.63 2.14 3.40
C VAL A 4 -5.85 3.19 4.50
N GLU A 5 -5.24 4.36 4.35
CA GLU A 5 -5.45 5.52 5.24
C GLU A 5 -6.73 6.30 4.94
N GLY A 6 -7.51 5.90 3.93
CA GLY A 6 -8.83 6.48 3.63
C GLY A 6 -8.95 7.20 2.28
N CYS A 7 -7.92 7.19 1.43
CA CYS A 7 -8.03 7.77 0.08
C CYS A 7 -9.04 7.01 -0.78
N ILE A 8 -10.05 7.73 -1.28
CA ILE A 8 -11.10 7.20 -2.17
C ILE A 8 -10.83 7.41 -3.66
N MET A 9 -9.58 7.71 -4.04
CA MET A 9 -9.15 7.89 -5.43
C MET A 9 -9.93 8.96 -6.23
N MET A 10 -10.31 10.07 -5.57
CA MET A 10 -11.03 11.21 -6.19
C MET A 10 -10.20 12.03 -7.20
N ARG A 11 -8.85 11.94 -7.14
CA ARG A 11 -7.90 12.62 -8.05
C ARG A 11 -7.93 14.15 -8.04
N LYS A 12 -8.18 14.77 -6.87
CA LYS A 12 -8.17 16.23 -6.67
C LYS A 12 -7.09 16.72 -5.69
N CYS A 13 -6.03 15.95 -5.50
CA CYS A 13 -5.00 16.23 -4.49
C CYS A 13 -4.37 17.62 -4.64
N HIS A 14 -4.16 18.08 -5.89
CA HIS A 14 -3.58 19.39 -6.21
C HIS A 14 -4.51 20.57 -5.93
N LEU A 15 -5.80 20.33 -5.64
CA LEU A 15 -6.80 21.38 -5.42
C LEU A 15 -7.03 21.70 -3.94
N ASN A 16 -6.26 21.09 -3.02
CA ASN A 16 -6.43 21.25 -1.56
C ASN A 16 -7.84 20.88 -1.03
N THR A 17 -8.66 20.18 -1.81
CA THR A 17 -10.09 19.89 -1.52
C THR A 17 -10.35 18.40 -1.26
N CYS A 18 -9.37 17.68 -0.67
CA CYS A 18 -9.54 16.27 -0.34
C CYS A 18 -10.70 16.07 0.66
N PRO A 19 -11.77 15.35 0.29
CA PRO A 19 -12.97 15.27 1.12
C PRO A 19 -12.81 14.39 2.37
N VAL A 20 -11.74 13.60 2.43
CA VAL A 20 -11.42 12.61 3.47
C VAL A 20 -10.19 13.00 4.30
N GLY A 21 -9.70 14.23 4.15
CA GLY A 21 -8.60 14.75 4.99
C GLY A 21 -7.20 14.21 4.70
N VAL A 22 -7.01 13.40 3.65
CA VAL A 22 -5.70 12.80 3.30
C VAL A 22 -4.74 13.83 2.68
N ALA A 23 -5.17 14.54 1.63
CA ALA A 23 -4.32 15.45 0.86
C ALA A 23 -4.88 16.87 0.85
N THR A 24 -4.89 17.52 2.01
CA THR A 24 -5.37 18.89 2.21
C THR A 24 -4.70 19.52 3.43
N GLN A 25 -4.46 20.82 3.37
CA GLN A 25 -3.99 21.65 4.50
C GLN A 25 -5.14 22.42 5.16
N ASP A 26 -6.33 22.44 4.55
CA ASP A 26 -7.52 23.06 5.12
C ASP A 26 -7.88 22.37 6.45
N PRO A 27 -7.97 23.12 7.57
CA PRO A 27 -8.21 22.52 8.89
C PRO A 27 -9.57 21.83 9.02
N VAL A 28 -10.61 22.32 8.32
CA VAL A 28 -11.95 21.71 8.32
C VAL A 28 -11.94 20.38 7.58
N LEU A 29 -11.21 20.30 6.47
CA LEU A 29 -11.08 19.05 5.72
C LEU A 29 -10.12 18.05 6.39
N ARG A 30 -9.02 18.52 7.00
CA ARG A 30 -8.09 17.68 7.78
C ARG A 30 -8.77 16.99 8.95
N ALA A 31 -9.72 17.66 9.61
CA ALA A 31 -10.50 17.06 10.70
C ALA A 31 -11.34 15.84 10.26
N LYS A 32 -11.51 15.61 8.95
CA LYS A 32 -12.21 14.43 8.39
C LYS A 32 -11.32 13.20 8.24
N PHE A 33 -10.00 13.31 8.50
CA PHE A 33 -9.10 12.17 8.43
C PHE A 33 -9.42 11.16 9.53
N GLN A 34 -9.66 9.91 9.14
CA GLN A 34 -9.99 8.81 10.05
C GLN A 34 -8.97 7.65 9.99
N GLY A 35 -7.89 7.80 9.20
CA GLY A 35 -6.87 6.77 9.07
C GLY A 35 -6.20 6.46 10.41
N GLN A 36 -5.93 5.18 10.65
CA GLN A 36 -5.28 4.69 11.86
C GLN A 36 -3.94 4.01 11.49
N PRO A 37 -2.87 4.18 12.29
CA PRO A 37 -1.59 3.52 12.06
C PRO A 37 -1.71 2.00 11.86
N GLU A 38 -2.62 1.37 12.62
CA GLU A 38 -2.89 -0.06 12.58
C GLU A 38 -3.32 -0.54 11.20
N HIS A 39 -4.06 0.28 10.43
CA HIS A 39 -4.48 -0.09 9.09
C HIS A 39 -3.26 -0.23 8.16
N VAL A 40 -2.28 0.67 8.26
CA VAL A 40 -1.05 0.61 7.46
C VAL A 40 -0.19 -0.58 7.86
N VAL A 41 -0.07 -0.83 9.17
CA VAL A 41 0.65 -2.00 9.72
C VAL A 41 0.03 -3.29 9.19
N ASN A 42 -1.29 -3.45 9.30
CA ASN A 42 -2.00 -4.63 8.82
C ASN A 42 -1.87 -4.82 7.31
N PHE A 43 -1.94 -3.73 6.53
CA PHE A 43 -1.72 -3.79 5.09
C PHE A 43 -0.34 -4.37 4.75
N PHE A 44 0.73 -3.90 5.40
CA PHE A 44 2.06 -4.45 5.16
C PHE A 44 2.22 -5.89 5.66
N PHE A 45 1.53 -6.29 6.73
CA PHE A 45 1.50 -7.69 7.14
C PHE A 45 0.87 -8.59 6.08
N PHE A 46 -0.26 -8.17 5.49
CA PHE A 46 -0.91 -8.94 4.42
C PHE A 46 -0.03 -9.05 3.17
N ILE A 47 0.56 -7.94 2.72
CA ILE A 47 1.49 -7.95 1.59
C ILE A 47 2.70 -8.84 1.88
N ALA A 48 3.27 -8.76 3.08
CA ALA A 48 4.43 -9.57 3.45
C ALA A 48 4.10 -11.07 3.54
N GLU A 49 2.88 -11.44 3.97
CA GLU A 49 2.44 -12.84 3.98
C GLU A 49 2.26 -13.36 2.55
N GLU A 50 1.55 -12.64 1.68
CA GLU A 50 1.36 -13.02 0.28
C GLU A 50 2.71 -13.19 -0.44
N VAL A 51 3.66 -12.28 -0.21
CA VAL A 51 5.03 -12.40 -0.73
C VAL A 51 5.70 -13.68 -0.24
N ARG A 52 5.56 -14.05 1.04
CA ARG A 52 6.15 -15.30 1.58
C ARG A 52 5.48 -16.54 1.00
N GLU A 53 4.17 -16.52 0.78
CA GLU A 53 3.44 -17.61 0.14
C GLU A 53 3.92 -17.84 -1.30
N ILE A 54 4.09 -16.77 -2.07
CA ILE A 54 4.65 -16.85 -3.43
C ILE A 54 6.11 -17.34 -3.40
N MET A 55 6.93 -16.81 -2.50
CA MET A 55 8.31 -17.28 -2.34
C MET A 55 8.38 -18.77 -2.01
N ALA A 56 7.46 -19.27 -1.17
CA ALA A 56 7.37 -20.69 -0.85
C ALA A 56 7.01 -21.55 -2.07
N GLN A 57 6.11 -21.07 -2.94
CA GLN A 57 5.77 -21.75 -4.21
C GLN A 57 6.97 -21.81 -5.16
N LEU A 58 7.83 -20.78 -5.16
CA LEU A 58 9.06 -20.73 -5.94
C LEU A 58 10.25 -21.47 -5.29
N GLY A 59 10.09 -21.98 -4.06
CA GLY A 59 11.15 -22.66 -3.32
C GLY A 59 12.24 -21.74 -2.75
N VAL A 60 11.98 -20.44 -2.61
CA VAL A 60 12.94 -19.43 -2.13
C VAL A 60 12.69 -19.08 -0.68
N ARG A 61 13.74 -19.11 0.17
CA ARG A 61 13.62 -18.85 1.62
C ARG A 61 13.98 -17.44 2.06
N LYS A 62 14.88 -16.76 1.35
CA LYS A 62 15.28 -15.38 1.67
C LYS A 62 14.93 -14.49 0.49
N PHE A 63 14.35 -13.32 0.78
CA PHE A 63 13.95 -12.38 -0.26
C PHE A 63 15.13 -11.94 -1.15
N ASN A 64 16.32 -11.78 -0.55
CA ASN A 64 17.53 -11.43 -1.32
C ASN A 64 17.93 -12.50 -2.35
N ASP A 65 17.55 -13.76 -2.15
CA ASP A 65 17.81 -14.85 -3.09
C ASP A 65 16.78 -14.85 -4.25
N LEU A 66 15.75 -13.99 -4.21
CA LEU A 66 14.76 -13.81 -5.28
C LEU A 66 15.13 -12.66 -6.23
N ILE A 67 15.84 -11.65 -5.73
CA ILE A 67 16.10 -10.40 -6.46
C ILE A 67 16.98 -10.69 -7.69
N GLY A 68 16.50 -10.32 -8.88
CA GLY A 68 17.24 -10.45 -10.13
C GLY A 68 17.03 -11.77 -10.88
N HIS A 69 16.30 -12.73 -10.30
CA HIS A 69 15.96 -14.00 -10.95
C HIS A 69 14.79 -13.86 -11.93
N SER A 70 15.07 -13.30 -13.11
CA SER A 70 14.06 -13.10 -14.16
C SER A 70 13.52 -14.40 -14.76
N GLU A 71 14.21 -15.53 -14.58
CA GLU A 71 13.77 -16.86 -15.00
C GLU A 71 12.49 -17.34 -14.29
N PHE A 72 12.13 -16.74 -13.14
CA PHE A 72 10.86 -17.01 -12.47
C PHE A 72 9.65 -16.35 -13.16
N LEU A 73 9.87 -15.50 -14.16
CA LEU A 73 8.83 -14.79 -14.88
C LEU A 73 8.57 -15.45 -16.24
N ASP A 74 7.31 -15.79 -16.52
CA ASP A 74 6.87 -16.16 -17.88
C ASP A 74 6.26 -14.92 -18.56
N MET A 75 6.57 -14.72 -19.84
CA MET A 75 6.08 -13.58 -20.64
C MET A 75 5.05 -14.00 -21.69
N LYS A 76 4.60 -15.26 -21.66
CA LYS A 76 3.56 -15.75 -22.56
C LYS A 76 2.19 -15.13 -22.30
#